data_AF-A0AAV1ILR2-F1
#
_entry.id   AF-A0AAV1ILR2-F1
#
_cell.length_a   1.000
_cell.length_b   1.000
_cell.length_c   1.000
_cell.angle_alpha   90.00
_cell.angle_beta   90.00
_cell.angle_gamma   90.00
#
_symmetry.space_group_name_H-M   'P 1'
#
loop_
_entity.id
_entity.type
_entity.pdbx_description
1 polymer ?
#
loop_
_entity_poly.entity_id
_entity_poly.type
_entity_poly.pdbx_seq_one_letter_code
_entity_poly.pdbx_strand_id
1 'polypeptide(L)'
;MSELKSEPVARRTRSSGRHPAAMVDDGPKIDMDAAVNTPLPGEEPSAKRRGLGPDTISDVSSLQDYSPLAQKASMADRKAAVTDAAHRASTFLQRIAEHLPERYGPAVPSTQREAASKAILAVAFLWLLSIVVGGWLHHEIYHAMDSKALQQRLPLLWFDRALRRLGPLLPLPVVALRLASDVLVLRGEQHQLAGLQSGRLQGHYTETAVVYVGVSAVRLAVYFLHCAGVYWLLSRVGVVTAMPIQLMSDHIFLGASVVAILSAELVLLRVNLRSQRKPLPAQVLGISGLVLACAMLTLACGDMHYTARYFHERTETILGALLGLLAFQIPVAWWLLHGFTIPSRLRSTP
;
A
#
# COMPACT_ATOMS: atom_id res chain seq x y z
N MET A 1 -52.46 -30.89 -52.35
CA MET A 1 -52.32 -30.94 -50.88
C MET A 1 -51.15 -31.85 -50.57
N SER A 2 -50.00 -31.24 -50.32
CA SER A 2 -48.68 -31.87 -50.24
C SER A 2 -48.27 -32.08 -48.79
N GLU A 3 -48.14 -33.34 -48.37
CA GLU A 3 -47.57 -33.74 -47.09
C GLU A 3 -46.04 -33.82 -47.20
N LEU A 4 -45.34 -32.97 -46.44
CA LEU A 4 -43.90 -33.05 -46.20
C LEU A 4 -43.67 -33.92 -44.96
N LYS A 5 -43.12 -35.12 -45.16
CA LYS A 5 -42.53 -35.95 -44.10
C LYS A 5 -41.09 -35.51 -43.86
N SER A 6 -40.80 -35.11 -42.62
CA SER A 6 -39.46 -34.78 -42.13
C SER A 6 -38.66 -36.03 -41.75
N GLU A 7 -37.48 -36.21 -42.33
CA GLU A 7 -36.47 -37.18 -41.88
C GLU A 7 -35.64 -36.61 -40.70
N PRO A 8 -35.23 -37.45 -39.72
CA PRO A 8 -34.29 -37.05 -38.69
C PRO A 8 -32.84 -37.24 -39.15
N VAL A 9 -32.08 -36.14 -39.13
CA VAL A 9 -30.63 -36.11 -39.38
C VAL A 9 -29.88 -36.74 -38.20
N ALA A 10 -29.34 -37.94 -38.41
CA ALA A 10 -28.42 -38.61 -37.50
C ALA A 10 -27.03 -37.97 -37.60
N ARG A 11 -26.63 -37.18 -36.59
CA ARG A 11 -25.28 -36.61 -36.51
C ARG A 11 -24.33 -37.60 -35.80
N ARG A 12 -23.56 -38.33 -36.60
CA ARG A 12 -22.32 -39.00 -36.18
C ARG A 12 -21.34 -37.97 -35.62
N THR A 13 -20.86 -38.17 -34.40
CA THR A 13 -19.50 -37.74 -34.01
C THR A 13 -18.80 -38.91 -33.32
N ARG A 14 -17.89 -39.53 -34.07
CA ARG A 14 -16.83 -40.42 -33.59
C ARG A 14 -15.56 -39.58 -33.67
N SER A 15 -14.83 -39.43 -32.57
CA SER A 15 -13.36 -39.42 -32.59
C SER A 15 -12.82 -39.22 -31.17
N SER A 16 -12.26 -40.31 -30.66
CA SER A 16 -11.38 -40.40 -29.50
C SER A 16 -10.09 -39.61 -29.74
N GLY A 17 -9.86 -38.56 -28.96
CA GLY A 17 -8.58 -37.85 -28.87
C GLY A 17 -7.93 -38.09 -27.51
N ARG A 18 -6.83 -38.85 -27.52
CA ARG A 18 -5.97 -39.18 -26.38
C ARG A 18 -5.51 -37.95 -25.62
N HIS A 19 -5.49 -38.07 -24.29
CA HIS A 19 -4.71 -37.25 -23.38
C HIS A 19 -3.22 -37.28 -23.74
N PRO A 20 -2.53 -36.13 -23.88
CA PRO A 20 -1.12 -36.04 -23.63
C PRO A 20 -0.91 -35.86 -22.12
N ALA A 21 -0.29 -36.87 -21.50
CA ALA A 21 0.38 -36.74 -20.22
C ALA A 21 1.50 -35.71 -20.37
N ALA A 22 1.35 -34.56 -19.73
CA ALA A 22 2.47 -33.66 -19.49
C ALA A 22 3.22 -34.23 -18.28
N MET A 23 4.36 -34.88 -18.54
CA MET A 23 5.44 -35.04 -17.58
C MET A 23 5.83 -33.64 -17.12
N VAL A 24 5.46 -33.28 -15.89
CA VAL A 24 6.16 -32.26 -15.14
C VAL A 24 7.20 -33.02 -14.32
N ASP A 25 8.44 -32.74 -14.68
CA ASP A 25 9.65 -33.18 -14.01
C ASP A 25 9.68 -32.56 -12.60
N ASP A 26 9.38 -33.38 -11.60
CA ASP A 26 9.55 -33.03 -10.19
C ASP A 26 11.06 -33.01 -9.90
N GLY A 27 11.63 -31.79 -9.89
CA GLY A 27 12.99 -31.55 -9.41
C GLY A 27 13.22 -32.13 -8.01
N PRO A 28 14.49 -32.33 -7.62
CA PRO A 28 14.84 -33.20 -6.50
C PRO A 28 14.22 -32.71 -5.20
N LYS A 29 13.40 -33.58 -4.59
CA LYS A 29 12.97 -33.47 -3.21
C LYS A 29 14.22 -33.47 -2.33
N ILE A 30 14.49 -32.35 -1.67
CA ILE A 30 15.44 -32.28 -0.58
C ILE A 30 14.73 -32.90 0.62
N ASP A 31 14.98 -34.18 0.86
CA ASP A 31 14.64 -34.85 2.11
C ASP A 31 15.45 -34.20 3.24
N MET A 32 14.76 -33.49 4.13
CA MET A 32 15.33 -32.92 5.36
C MET A 32 15.12 -33.82 6.59
N ASP A 33 14.99 -35.13 6.39
CA ASP A 33 14.85 -36.12 7.45
C ASP A 33 15.93 -37.20 7.34
N ALA A 34 17.21 -36.82 7.48
CA ALA A 34 18.31 -37.76 7.66
C ALA A 34 19.55 -37.11 8.31
N ALA A 35 19.47 -36.84 9.61
CA ALA A 35 20.64 -36.87 10.49
C ALA A 35 20.36 -37.96 11.54
N VAL A 36 20.48 -39.24 11.15
CA VAL A 36 21.71 -40.04 11.30
C VAL A 36 22.41 -39.77 12.62
N ASN A 37 21.93 -40.50 13.62
CA ASN A 37 22.76 -41.07 14.67
C ASN A 37 23.91 -41.85 14.04
N THR A 38 25.14 -41.39 14.22
CA THR A 38 26.34 -42.24 14.14
C THR A 38 26.95 -42.34 15.54
N PRO A 39 27.07 -43.55 16.10
CA PRO A 39 27.75 -43.76 17.37
C PRO A 39 29.26 -43.76 17.14
N LEU A 40 29.99 -42.98 17.94
CA LEU A 40 31.44 -43.05 18.04
C LEU A 40 31.82 -44.32 18.84
N PRO A 41 32.80 -45.13 18.36
CA PRO A 41 33.27 -46.28 19.08
C PRO A 41 34.43 -45.89 20.02
N GLY A 42 34.36 -46.36 21.25
CA GLY A 42 35.50 -46.44 22.15
C GLY A 42 35.68 -45.22 23.04
N GLU A 43 35.08 -45.27 24.23
CA GLU A 43 35.81 -44.97 25.46
C GLU A 43 35.10 -45.63 26.64
N GLU A 44 35.85 -46.46 27.36
CA GLU A 44 35.41 -47.24 28.51
C GLU A 44 35.10 -46.38 29.74
N PRO A 45 34.33 -46.93 30.70
CA PRO A 45 33.80 -46.20 31.84
C PRO A 45 34.77 -46.24 33.01
N SER A 46 35.14 -45.09 33.56
CA SER A 46 35.65 -45.07 34.93
C SER A 46 35.50 -43.73 35.64
N ALA A 47 34.87 -43.82 36.81
CA ALA A 47 35.12 -43.01 38.00
C ALA A 47 34.79 -41.50 37.94
N LYS A 48 33.61 -41.13 38.43
CA LYS A 48 33.43 -40.57 39.79
C LYS A 48 32.02 -39.97 39.90
N ARG A 49 31.15 -40.71 40.60
CA ARG A 49 30.05 -40.09 41.34
C ARG A 49 30.65 -39.19 42.41
N ARG A 50 30.70 -37.87 42.15
CA ARG A 50 30.68 -36.87 43.22
C ARG A 50 29.27 -36.31 43.26
N GLY A 51 28.60 -36.57 44.37
CA GLY A 51 27.31 -35.99 44.67
C GLY A 51 27.40 -34.47 44.66
N LEU A 52 26.48 -33.85 43.96
CA LEU A 52 26.06 -32.48 44.18
C LEU A 52 24.66 -32.58 44.76
N GLY A 53 24.53 -32.12 46.00
CA GLY A 53 23.33 -32.19 46.80
C GLY A 53 22.21 -31.28 46.27
N PRO A 54 20.98 -31.46 46.78
CA PRO A 54 19.83 -30.68 46.40
C PRO A 54 19.75 -29.39 47.23
N ASP A 55 20.73 -28.50 47.15
CA ASP A 55 20.72 -27.27 47.96
C ASP A 55 21.30 -26.09 47.17
N THR A 56 20.51 -25.49 46.27
CA THR A 56 20.56 -24.05 45.93
C THR A 56 19.37 -23.65 45.05
N ILE A 57 18.17 -23.68 45.63
CA ILE A 57 17.05 -22.84 45.17
C ILE A 57 16.86 -21.78 46.25
N SER A 58 17.68 -20.73 46.17
CA SER A 58 17.51 -19.54 46.99
C SER A 58 18.15 -18.39 46.23
N ASP A 59 17.37 -17.77 45.34
CA ASP A 59 17.33 -16.33 45.05
C ASP A 59 16.62 -16.07 43.72
N VAL A 60 15.30 -16.27 43.72
CA VAL A 60 14.37 -15.66 42.74
C VAL A 60 13.40 -14.75 43.48
N SER A 61 13.92 -14.04 44.47
CA SER A 61 13.21 -13.08 45.34
C SER A 61 13.56 -11.62 44.99
N SER A 62 14.25 -11.37 43.87
CA SER A 62 14.24 -10.05 43.22
C SER A 62 13.02 -9.92 42.29
N LEU A 63 11.84 -10.21 42.86
CA LEU A 63 10.57 -9.67 42.38
C LEU A 63 10.71 -8.16 42.47
N GLN A 64 11.15 -7.54 41.39
CA GLN A 64 11.10 -6.10 41.21
C GLN A 64 9.70 -5.65 41.61
N ASP A 65 9.62 -4.81 42.63
CA ASP A 65 8.41 -4.11 43.03
C ASP A 65 7.89 -3.33 41.81
N TYR A 66 7.04 -3.99 41.03
CA TYR A 66 6.23 -3.37 40.00
C TYR A 66 5.20 -2.52 40.71
N SER A 67 5.63 -1.34 41.17
CA SER A 67 4.74 -0.37 41.78
C SER A 67 3.74 0.09 40.71
N PRO A 68 2.44 -0.18 40.87
CA PRO A 68 1.41 0.25 39.92
C PRO A 68 1.36 1.78 39.76
N LEU A 69 1.98 2.53 40.68
CA LEU A 69 2.15 3.98 40.60
C LEU A 69 3.20 4.38 39.54
N ALA A 70 4.31 3.65 39.41
CA ALA A 70 5.34 3.94 38.40
C ALA A 70 4.82 3.68 36.98
N GLN A 71 3.98 2.64 36.80
CA GLN A 71 3.35 2.36 35.50
C GLN A 71 2.28 3.40 35.14
N LYS A 72 1.53 3.90 36.11
CA LYS A 72 0.56 5.01 35.90
C LYS A 72 1.26 6.32 35.54
N ALA A 73 2.38 6.65 36.18
CA ALA A 73 3.18 7.82 35.84
C ALA A 73 3.70 7.73 34.39
N SER A 74 4.25 6.58 34.00
CA SER A 74 4.73 6.35 32.62
C SER A 74 3.63 6.46 31.55
N MET A 75 2.40 6.00 31.82
CA MET A 75 1.29 6.16 30.88
C MET A 75 0.79 7.61 30.79
N ALA A 76 0.80 8.36 31.89
CA ALA A 76 0.42 9.77 31.90
C ALA A 76 1.39 10.60 31.04
N ASP A 77 2.70 10.36 31.17
CA ASP A 77 3.74 11.05 30.40
C ASP A 77 3.63 10.73 28.91
N ARG A 78 3.38 9.46 28.55
CA ARG A 78 3.15 9.05 27.15
C ARG A 78 1.91 9.71 26.56
N LYS A 79 0.82 9.80 27.33
CA LYS A 79 -0.41 10.46 26.88
C LYS A 79 -0.16 11.94 26.63
N ALA A 80 0.52 12.62 27.56
CA ALA A 80 0.89 14.02 27.43
C ALA A 80 1.73 14.27 26.15
N ALA A 81 2.75 13.45 25.89
CA ALA A 81 3.59 13.54 24.71
C ALA A 81 2.82 13.36 23.39
N VAL A 82 1.83 12.44 23.34
CA VAL A 82 0.99 12.24 22.15
C VAL A 82 0.07 13.44 21.92
N THR A 83 -0.57 13.99 22.96
CA THR A 83 -1.39 15.21 22.82
C THR A 83 -0.58 16.42 22.38
N ASP A 84 0.63 16.60 22.92
CA ASP A 84 1.54 17.69 22.55
C ASP A 84 2.02 17.56 21.10
N ALA A 85 2.34 16.34 20.65
CA ALA A 85 2.66 16.07 19.25
C ALA A 85 1.47 16.34 18.31
N ALA A 86 0.26 15.92 18.69
CA ALA A 86 -0.96 16.18 17.92
C ALA A 86 -1.28 17.68 17.84
N HIS A 87 -1.11 18.41 18.95
CA HIS A 87 -1.29 19.86 18.99
C HIS A 87 -0.28 20.57 18.08
N ARG A 88 1.01 20.25 18.16
CA ARG A 88 2.04 20.81 17.26
C ARG A 88 1.76 20.54 15.78
N ALA A 89 1.32 19.33 15.44
CA ALA A 89 0.93 18.98 14.07
C ALA A 89 -0.27 19.83 13.61
N SER A 90 -1.29 19.99 14.46
CA SER A 90 -2.46 20.83 14.18
C SER A 90 -2.07 22.31 13.99
N THR A 91 -1.25 22.89 14.87
CA THR A 91 -0.79 24.28 14.75
C THR A 91 0.04 24.49 13.48
N PHE A 92 0.87 23.52 13.10
CA PHE A 92 1.64 23.57 11.86
C PHE A 92 0.73 23.57 10.62
N LEU A 93 -0.26 22.67 10.58
CA LEU A 93 -1.25 22.61 9.50
C LEU A 93 -2.07 23.90 9.41
N GLN A 94 -2.41 24.50 10.55
CA GLN A 94 -3.13 25.77 10.61
C GLN A 94 -2.29 26.93 10.07
N ARG A 95 -1.00 27.02 10.44
CA ARG A 95 -0.09 28.04 9.87
C ARG A 95 0.09 27.89 8.36
N ILE A 96 0.15 26.65 7.88
CA ILE A 96 0.16 26.38 6.44
C ILE A 96 -1.14 26.93 5.82
N ALA A 97 -2.31 26.58 6.35
CA ALA A 97 -3.60 27.03 5.83
C ALA A 97 -3.76 28.56 5.81
N GLU A 98 -3.26 29.26 6.84
CA GLU A 98 -3.32 30.72 6.94
C GLU A 98 -2.41 31.44 5.92
N HIS A 99 -1.32 30.82 5.48
CA HIS A 99 -0.37 31.41 4.51
C HIS A 99 -0.60 30.96 3.06
N LEU A 100 -1.55 30.05 2.83
CA LEU A 100 -1.90 29.57 1.49
C LEU A 100 -2.54 30.64 0.58
N PRO A 101 -3.55 31.44 1.01
CA PRO A 101 -4.38 32.19 0.06
C PRO A 101 -3.67 33.38 -0.63
N GLU A 102 -2.61 33.96 -0.06
CA GLU A 102 -1.93 35.12 -0.67
C GLU A 102 -0.85 34.75 -1.71
N ARG A 103 -0.40 33.48 -1.77
CA ARG A 103 0.67 33.05 -2.69
C ARG A 103 0.19 32.51 -4.03
N TYR A 104 -1.11 32.37 -4.22
CA TYR A 104 -1.65 31.72 -5.40
C TYR A 104 -1.91 32.73 -6.51
N GLY A 105 -1.03 32.69 -7.52
CA GLY A 105 -1.13 33.49 -8.73
C GLY A 105 -2.40 33.24 -9.55
N PRO A 106 -2.54 33.87 -10.72
CA PRO A 106 -3.78 33.80 -11.51
C PRO A 106 -4.20 32.36 -11.77
N ALA A 107 -5.50 32.13 -11.66
CA ALA A 107 -6.11 30.81 -11.76
C ALA A 107 -5.58 30.03 -12.97
N VAL A 108 -5.22 28.77 -12.72
CA VAL A 108 -5.08 27.76 -13.77
C VAL A 108 -6.33 27.81 -14.66
N PRO A 109 -6.22 27.72 -16.00
CA PRO A 109 -7.37 27.69 -16.87
C PRO A 109 -8.41 26.68 -16.36
N SER A 110 -9.67 27.08 -16.25
CA SER A 110 -10.76 26.27 -15.68
C SER A 110 -10.80 24.85 -16.27
N THR A 111 -10.48 24.72 -17.56
CA THR A 111 -10.43 23.45 -18.30
C THR A 111 -9.36 22.48 -17.79
N GLN A 112 -8.21 22.96 -17.32
CA GLN A 112 -7.15 22.09 -16.77
C GLN A 112 -7.51 21.63 -15.37
N ARG A 113 -8.07 22.52 -14.55
CA ARG A 113 -8.60 22.15 -13.23
C ARG A 113 -9.67 21.09 -13.38
N GLU A 114 -10.64 21.30 -14.27
CA GLU A 114 -11.71 20.35 -14.53
C GLU A 114 -11.18 18.98 -14.99
N ALA A 115 -10.20 18.95 -15.89
CA ALA A 115 -9.59 17.70 -16.34
C ALA A 115 -8.83 16.97 -15.21
N ALA A 116 -8.13 17.71 -14.34
CA ALA A 116 -7.46 17.15 -13.17
C ALA A 116 -8.47 16.61 -12.15
N SER A 117 -9.52 17.38 -11.82
CA SER A 117 -10.62 16.93 -10.96
C SER A 117 -11.24 15.64 -11.45
N LYS A 118 -11.56 15.57 -12.76
CA LYS A 118 -12.14 14.38 -13.38
C LYS A 118 -11.19 13.17 -13.30
N ALA A 119 -9.89 13.38 -13.51
CA ALA A 119 -8.91 12.30 -13.40
C ALA A 119 -8.78 11.76 -11.97
N ILE A 120 -8.71 12.65 -10.97
CA ILE A 120 -8.65 12.27 -9.55
C ILE A 120 -9.90 11.50 -9.15
N LEU A 121 -11.08 12.03 -9.47
CA LEU A 121 -12.35 11.39 -9.17
C LEU A 121 -12.49 10.04 -9.88
N ALA A 122 -12.03 9.93 -11.13
CA ALA A 122 -12.05 8.67 -11.86
C ALA A 122 -11.16 7.61 -11.19
N VAL A 123 -9.96 7.97 -10.75
CA VAL A 123 -9.05 7.04 -10.05
C VAL A 123 -9.63 6.61 -8.71
N ALA A 124 -10.11 7.55 -7.90
CA ALA A 124 -10.74 7.25 -6.62
C ALA A 124 -12.00 6.38 -6.79
N PHE A 125 -12.81 6.65 -7.82
CA PHE A 125 -13.98 5.87 -8.17
C PHE A 125 -13.60 4.45 -8.62
N LEU A 126 -12.60 4.30 -9.49
CA LEU A 126 -12.13 2.98 -9.93
C LEU A 126 -11.64 2.14 -8.76
N TRP A 127 -10.86 2.74 -7.85
CA TRP A 127 -10.41 2.09 -6.63
C TRP A 127 -11.58 1.65 -5.74
N LEU A 128 -12.54 2.55 -5.48
CA LEU A 128 -13.71 2.24 -4.67
C LEU A 128 -14.57 1.16 -5.32
N LEU A 129 -14.77 1.23 -6.64
CA LEU A 129 -15.51 0.24 -7.42
C LEU A 129 -14.84 -1.14 -7.32
N SER A 130 -13.51 -1.22 -7.45
CA SER A 130 -12.76 -2.47 -7.29
C SER A 130 -13.01 -3.12 -5.92
N ILE A 131 -13.01 -2.32 -4.85
CA ILE A 131 -13.31 -2.77 -3.49
C ILE A 131 -14.76 -3.22 -3.35
N VAL A 132 -15.73 -2.41 -3.79
CA VAL A 132 -17.16 -2.71 -3.69
C VAL A 132 -17.51 -3.98 -4.46
N VAL A 133 -17.01 -4.11 -5.70
CA VAL A 133 -17.21 -5.33 -6.50
C VAL A 133 -16.54 -6.53 -5.83
N GLY A 134 -15.36 -6.34 -5.23
CA GLY A 134 -14.67 -7.39 -4.46
C GLY A 134 -15.52 -7.87 -3.28
N GLY A 135 -15.95 -6.94 -2.42
CA GLY A 135 -16.78 -7.24 -1.25
C GLY A 135 -18.18 -7.75 -1.61
N TRP A 136 -18.77 -7.33 -2.74
CA TRP A 136 -20.04 -7.87 -3.23
C TRP A 136 -19.88 -9.32 -3.70
N LEU A 137 -18.82 -9.61 -4.43
CA LEU A 137 -18.45 -10.96 -4.86
C LEU A 137 -17.79 -11.79 -3.74
N HIS A 138 -17.73 -11.28 -2.51
CA HIS A 138 -17.37 -12.04 -1.34
C HIS A 138 -18.37 -13.18 -1.19
N HIS A 139 -17.92 -14.38 -1.58
CA HIS A 139 -18.74 -15.56 -1.67
C HIS A 139 -18.52 -16.39 -0.41
N GLU A 140 -19.60 -16.73 0.31
CA GLU A 140 -19.56 -17.60 1.51
C GLU A 140 -18.93 -18.99 1.24
N ILE A 141 -18.74 -19.34 -0.04
CA ILE A 141 -18.12 -20.59 -0.51
C ILE A 141 -16.69 -20.77 0.00
N TYR A 142 -15.99 -19.71 0.41
CA TYR A 142 -14.58 -19.79 0.81
C TYR A 142 -14.32 -20.45 2.16
N HIS A 143 -15.32 -20.60 3.02
CA HIS A 143 -15.17 -21.43 4.23
C HIS A 143 -14.90 -22.91 3.91
N ALA A 144 -15.14 -23.35 2.66
CA ALA A 144 -14.93 -24.73 2.23
C ALA A 144 -13.64 -24.99 1.41
N MET A 145 -12.90 -23.95 1.00
CA MET A 145 -11.69 -24.15 0.19
C MET A 145 -10.44 -24.32 1.07
N ASP A 146 -9.70 -25.39 0.81
CA ASP A 146 -8.40 -25.65 1.44
C ASP A 146 -7.42 -24.49 1.17
N SER A 147 -6.77 -24.00 2.24
CA SER A 147 -5.93 -22.81 2.23
C SER A 147 -4.73 -22.93 1.28
N LYS A 148 -4.24 -24.15 1.04
CA LYS A 148 -3.17 -24.44 0.08
C LYS A 148 -3.60 -24.23 -1.37
N ALA A 149 -4.81 -24.66 -1.72
CA ALA A 149 -5.37 -24.45 -3.05
C ALA A 149 -5.63 -22.96 -3.33
N LEU A 150 -5.98 -22.21 -2.29
CA LEU A 150 -6.17 -20.76 -2.39
C LEU A 150 -4.87 -20.02 -2.72
N GLN A 151 -3.78 -20.36 -2.03
CA GLN A 151 -2.47 -19.70 -2.23
C GLN A 151 -1.92 -19.91 -3.65
N GLN A 152 -2.14 -21.09 -4.24
CA GLN A 152 -1.69 -21.38 -5.60
C GLN A 152 -2.54 -20.66 -6.67
N ARG A 153 -3.75 -20.21 -6.33
CA ARG A 153 -4.71 -19.65 -7.28
C ARG A 153 -4.84 -18.13 -7.24
N LEU A 154 -4.16 -17.45 -6.32
CA LEU A 154 -4.23 -15.99 -6.19
C LEU A 154 -3.07 -15.33 -6.97
N PRO A 155 -3.31 -14.85 -8.21
CA PRO A 155 -2.24 -14.37 -9.11
C PRO A 155 -1.52 -13.12 -8.59
N LEU A 156 -2.10 -12.41 -7.62
CA LEU A 156 -1.57 -11.16 -7.06
C LEU A 156 -1.00 -11.30 -5.65
N LEU A 157 -0.90 -12.52 -5.10
CA LEU A 157 -0.38 -12.72 -3.73
C LEU A 157 1.06 -12.19 -3.56
N TRP A 158 1.86 -12.24 -4.63
CA TRP A 158 3.21 -11.66 -4.63
C TRP A 158 3.17 -10.14 -4.48
N PHE A 159 2.19 -9.48 -5.11
CA PHE A 159 2.03 -8.04 -5.09
C PHE A 159 1.47 -7.58 -3.74
N ASP A 160 0.50 -8.28 -3.17
CA ASP A 160 0.02 -8.06 -1.79
C ASP A 160 1.20 -8.07 -0.79
N ARG A 161 2.06 -9.10 -0.85
CA ARG A 161 3.27 -9.18 -0.01
C ARG A 161 4.20 -7.98 -0.21
N ALA A 162 4.36 -7.52 -1.46
CA ALA A 162 5.13 -6.33 -1.76
C ALA A 162 4.47 -5.05 -1.23
N LEU A 163 3.14 -4.92 -1.34
CA LEU A 163 2.37 -3.79 -0.83
C LEU A 163 2.46 -3.68 0.69
N ARG A 164 2.47 -4.80 1.40
CA ARG A 164 2.66 -4.85 2.85
C ARG A 164 4.06 -4.39 3.27
N ARG A 165 5.10 -4.94 2.62
CA ARG A 165 6.51 -4.69 2.99
C ARG A 165 7.04 -3.36 2.49
N LEU A 166 6.68 -3.00 1.26
CA LEU A 166 7.25 -1.89 0.50
C LEU A 166 6.22 -0.81 0.17
N GLY A 167 5.01 -0.86 0.72
CA GLY A 167 3.92 0.04 0.31
C GLY A 167 4.26 1.54 0.30
N PRO A 168 4.94 2.11 1.32
CA PRO A 168 5.39 3.50 1.28
C PRO A 168 6.39 3.79 0.14
N LEU A 169 7.15 2.77 -0.28
CA LEU A 169 8.19 2.86 -1.30
C LEU A 169 7.65 2.64 -2.72
N LEU A 170 6.50 1.99 -2.87
CA LEU A 170 5.93 1.65 -4.19
C LEU A 170 5.69 2.86 -5.11
N PRO A 171 5.28 4.05 -4.63
CA PRO A 171 5.16 5.21 -5.50
C PRO A 171 6.49 5.85 -5.89
N LEU A 172 7.58 5.60 -5.15
CA LEU A 172 8.85 6.31 -5.33
C LEU A 172 9.44 6.20 -6.75
N PRO A 173 9.39 5.05 -7.45
CA PRO A 173 9.83 4.98 -8.84
C PRO A 173 9.09 5.95 -9.77
N VAL A 174 7.77 6.14 -9.56
CA VAL A 174 6.97 7.08 -10.33
C VAL A 174 7.38 8.52 -10.02
N VAL A 175 7.55 8.84 -8.73
CA VAL A 175 8.04 10.15 -8.27
C VAL A 175 9.41 10.44 -8.87
N ALA A 176 10.33 9.47 -8.86
CA ALA A 176 11.67 9.61 -9.41
C ALA A 176 11.66 9.91 -10.90
N LEU A 177 10.79 9.24 -11.68
CA LEU A 177 10.62 9.52 -13.10
C LEU A 177 10.06 10.93 -13.36
N ARG A 178 9.11 11.40 -12.53
CA ARG A 178 8.63 12.77 -12.61
C ARG A 178 9.74 13.77 -12.31
N LEU A 179 10.45 13.59 -11.20
CA LEU A 179 11.56 14.46 -10.80
C LEU A 179 12.64 14.52 -11.88
N ALA A 180 13.02 13.38 -12.45
CA ALA A 180 13.99 13.32 -13.52
C ALA A 180 13.49 14.03 -14.80
N SER A 181 12.22 13.88 -15.15
CA SER A 181 11.59 14.62 -16.26
C SER A 181 11.67 16.14 -16.02
N ASP A 182 11.33 16.60 -14.82
CA ASP A 182 11.34 18.01 -14.47
C ASP A 182 12.75 18.61 -14.46
N VAL A 183 13.74 17.89 -13.92
CA VAL A 183 15.15 18.30 -13.93
C VAL A 183 15.67 18.48 -15.36
N LEU A 184 15.27 17.59 -16.29
CA LEU A 184 15.66 17.71 -17.69
C LEU A 184 14.98 18.90 -18.39
N VAL A 185 13.74 19.23 -18.04
CA VAL A 185 13.07 20.45 -18.53
C VAL A 185 13.83 21.69 -18.03
N LEU A 186 14.13 21.74 -16.74
CA LEU A 186 14.89 22.85 -16.12
C LEU A 186 16.27 23.04 -16.75
N ARG A 187 17.00 21.95 -16.99
CA ARG A 187 18.33 21.99 -17.62
C ARG A 187 18.25 22.49 -19.06
N GLY A 188 17.18 22.18 -19.79
CA GLY A 188 16.94 22.73 -21.12
C GLY A 188 16.66 24.23 -21.13
N GLU A 189 16.04 24.77 -20.07
CA GLU A 189 15.65 26.18 -19.93
C GLU A 189 16.68 27.06 -19.21
N GLN A 190 17.79 26.49 -18.72
CA GLN A 190 18.85 27.19 -17.97
C GLN A 190 19.44 28.41 -18.69
N HIS A 191 19.24 28.55 -19.99
CA HIS A 191 19.69 29.73 -20.75
C HIS A 191 18.78 30.96 -20.66
N GLN A 192 17.56 30.92 -20.08
CA GLN A 192 16.65 32.09 -20.13
C GLN A 192 15.93 32.49 -18.83
N LEU A 193 15.77 31.65 -17.79
CA LEU A 193 14.80 31.93 -16.70
C LEU A 193 15.27 31.58 -15.25
N ALA A 194 16.57 31.48 -15.01
CA ALA A 194 17.17 30.84 -13.82
C ALA A 194 16.73 31.35 -12.42
N GLY A 195 16.21 32.58 -12.28
CA GLY A 195 15.90 33.18 -10.97
C GLY A 195 14.48 32.93 -10.45
N LEU A 196 13.45 33.13 -11.26
CA LEU A 196 12.05 33.19 -10.78
C LEU A 196 11.31 31.85 -10.85
N GLN A 197 11.80 30.89 -11.62
CA GLN A 197 11.21 29.56 -11.75
C GLN A 197 11.75 28.56 -10.70
N SER A 198 13.02 28.72 -10.30
CA SER A 198 13.69 27.83 -9.34
C SER A 198 13.03 27.83 -7.97
N GLY A 199 12.76 29.01 -7.40
CA GLY A 199 12.06 29.14 -6.11
C GLY A 199 10.64 28.57 -6.12
N ARG A 200 9.93 28.65 -7.26
CA ARG A 200 8.58 28.08 -7.39
C ARG A 200 8.59 26.56 -7.45
N LEU A 201 9.49 26.00 -8.25
CA LEU A 201 9.63 24.54 -8.33
C LEU A 201 10.06 23.96 -6.98
N GLN A 202 10.97 24.63 -6.28
CA GLN A 202 11.34 24.26 -4.91
C GLN A 202 10.12 24.27 -3.97
N GLY A 203 9.25 25.27 -4.06
CA GLY A 203 8.00 25.32 -3.31
C GLY A 203 7.11 24.11 -3.60
N HIS A 204 6.84 23.81 -4.87
CA HIS A 204 6.01 22.65 -5.26
C HIS A 204 6.59 21.30 -4.83
N TYR A 205 7.90 21.10 -4.91
CA TYR A 205 8.52 19.87 -4.40
C TYR A 205 8.46 19.78 -2.89
N THR A 206 8.62 20.90 -2.19
CA THR A 206 8.52 20.93 -0.72
C THR A 206 7.10 20.58 -0.30
N GLU A 207 6.08 21.17 -0.94
CA GLU A 207 4.67 20.84 -0.70
C GLU A 207 4.38 19.36 -0.98
N THR A 208 4.83 18.85 -2.14
CA THR A 208 4.64 17.45 -2.50
C THR A 208 5.32 16.50 -1.51
N ALA A 209 6.55 16.84 -1.09
CA ALA A 209 7.30 16.06 -0.10
C ALA A 209 6.58 16.06 1.25
N VAL A 210 6.09 17.21 1.72
CA VAL A 210 5.32 17.30 2.96
C VAL A 210 4.07 16.43 2.90
N VAL A 211 3.31 16.46 1.80
CA VAL A 211 2.12 15.63 1.62
C VAL A 211 2.49 14.14 1.62
N TYR A 212 3.52 13.73 0.89
CA TYR A 212 3.90 12.31 0.78
C TYR A 212 4.50 11.76 2.07
N VAL A 213 5.31 12.56 2.77
CA VAL A 213 5.81 12.22 4.10
C VAL A 213 4.66 12.14 5.09
N GLY A 214 3.71 13.08 5.04
CA GLY A 214 2.52 13.07 5.88
C GLY A 214 1.66 11.81 5.68
N VAL A 215 1.33 11.48 4.42
CA VAL A 215 0.59 10.25 4.07
C VAL A 215 1.34 9.00 4.55
N SER A 216 2.66 8.95 4.34
CA SER A 216 3.50 7.83 4.76
C SER A 216 3.57 7.71 6.29
N ALA A 217 3.64 8.84 7.00
CA ALA A 217 3.67 8.86 8.45
C ALA A 217 2.35 8.37 9.05
N VAL A 218 1.20 8.83 8.53
CA VAL A 218 -0.13 8.34 8.93
C VAL A 218 -0.24 6.84 8.69
N ARG A 219 0.20 6.38 7.52
CA ARG A 219 0.24 4.94 7.17
C ARG A 219 1.06 4.13 8.19
N LEU A 220 2.29 4.57 8.48
CA LEU A 220 3.16 3.89 9.44
C LEU A 220 2.59 3.92 10.86
N ALA A 221 2.01 5.04 11.29
CA ALA A 221 1.39 5.17 12.60
C ALA A 221 0.22 4.18 12.77
N VAL A 222 -0.65 4.07 11.77
CA VAL A 222 -1.76 3.09 11.80
C VAL A 222 -1.22 1.67 11.81
N TYR A 223 -0.20 1.37 11.00
CA TYR A 223 0.45 0.05 11.00
C TYR A 223 1.06 -0.31 12.38
N PHE A 224 1.77 0.62 13.01
CA PHE A 224 2.35 0.38 14.34
C PHE A 224 1.28 0.27 15.43
N LEU A 225 0.26 1.12 15.40
CA LEU A 225 -0.86 1.06 16.34
C LEU A 225 -1.58 -0.28 16.24
N HIS A 226 -1.72 -0.77 15.01
CA HIS A 226 -2.27 -2.07 14.71
C HIS A 226 -1.41 -3.20 15.30
N CYS A 227 -0.11 -3.28 14.96
CA CYS A 227 0.80 -4.27 15.52
C CYS A 227 0.84 -4.24 17.07
N ALA A 228 0.81 -3.05 17.66
CA ALA A 228 0.79 -2.89 19.11
C ALA A 228 -0.52 -3.39 19.73
N GLY A 229 -1.66 -3.07 19.13
CA GLY A 229 -2.98 -3.53 19.59
C GLY A 229 -3.10 -5.05 19.57
N VAL A 230 -2.55 -5.68 18.54
CA VAL A 230 -2.50 -7.14 18.38
C VAL A 230 -1.68 -7.79 19.46
N TYR A 231 -0.45 -7.31 19.61
CA TYR A 231 0.49 -7.85 20.58
C TYR A 231 -0.07 -7.71 22.01
N TRP A 232 -0.65 -6.55 22.30
CA TRP A 232 -1.30 -6.28 23.58
C TRP A 232 -2.48 -7.21 23.84
N LEU A 233 -3.36 -7.40 22.85
CA LEU A 233 -4.53 -8.27 22.99
C LEU A 233 -4.12 -9.74 23.19
N LEU A 234 -3.17 -10.23 22.39
CA LEU A 234 -2.60 -11.57 22.51
C LEU A 234 -1.97 -11.79 23.89
N SER A 235 -1.26 -10.78 24.42
CA SER A 235 -0.61 -10.87 25.72
C SER A 235 -1.60 -10.96 26.90
N ARG A 236 -2.81 -10.40 26.76
CA ARG A 236 -3.81 -10.37 27.83
C ARG A 236 -4.68 -11.61 27.89
N VAL A 237 -5.04 -12.16 26.74
CA VAL A 237 -6.06 -13.21 26.70
C VAL A 237 -5.46 -14.56 27.05
N GLY A 238 -4.12 -14.75 27.00
CA GLY A 238 -3.46 -16.02 27.37
C GLY A 238 -3.84 -17.23 26.50
N VAL A 239 -4.81 -17.05 25.60
CA VAL A 239 -5.31 -18.04 24.65
C VAL A 239 -4.63 -17.77 23.31
N VAL A 240 -3.56 -18.53 23.05
CA VAL A 240 -2.85 -18.57 21.77
C VAL A 240 -3.69 -19.27 20.68
N THR A 241 -4.82 -19.87 21.05
CA THR A 241 -5.59 -20.74 20.17
C THR A 241 -6.89 -20.09 19.70
N ALA A 242 -6.93 -19.84 18.38
CA ALA A 242 -8.14 -19.75 17.58
C ALA A 242 -8.99 -18.48 17.72
N MET A 243 -8.44 -17.38 17.21
CA MET A 243 -8.96 -16.75 15.99
C MET A 243 -8.01 -15.57 15.75
N PRO A 244 -7.33 -15.47 14.59
CA PRO A 244 -6.71 -14.22 14.21
C PRO A 244 -7.85 -13.23 14.05
N ILE A 245 -8.22 -12.51 15.12
CA ILE A 245 -9.18 -11.41 15.08
C ILE A 245 -8.80 -10.61 13.85
N GLN A 246 -9.71 -10.54 12.89
CA GLN A 246 -9.48 -10.20 11.49
C GLN A 246 -8.78 -8.85 11.38
N LEU A 247 -7.48 -8.99 11.47
CA LEU A 247 -6.46 -7.97 11.55
C LEU A 247 -6.14 -7.44 10.15
N MET A 248 -7.04 -7.63 9.20
CA MET A 248 -6.73 -7.49 7.79
C MET A 248 -7.24 -6.16 7.21
N SER A 249 -8.13 -5.41 7.90
CA SER A 249 -8.79 -4.20 7.33
C SER A 249 -7.78 -3.08 7.05
N ASP A 250 -6.60 -3.18 7.65
CA ASP A 250 -5.46 -2.34 7.33
C ASP A 250 -5.06 -2.44 5.85
N HIS A 251 -5.24 -3.56 5.15
CA HIS A 251 -4.78 -3.68 3.75
C HIS A 251 -5.54 -2.74 2.82
N ILE A 252 -6.87 -2.66 2.96
CA ILE A 252 -7.71 -1.76 2.18
C ILE A 252 -7.39 -0.30 2.53
N PHE A 253 -7.26 -0.02 3.82
CA PHE A 253 -6.91 1.31 4.32
C PHE A 253 -5.51 1.76 3.87
N LEU A 254 -4.49 0.93 4.07
CA LEU A 254 -3.09 1.17 3.69
C LEU A 254 -2.95 1.20 2.17
N GLY A 255 -3.69 0.38 1.43
CA GLY A 255 -3.74 0.43 -0.03
C GLY A 255 -4.25 1.78 -0.55
N ALA A 256 -5.23 2.38 0.14
CA ALA A 256 -5.73 3.71 -0.20
C ALA A 256 -4.62 4.78 -0.18
N SER A 257 -3.63 4.68 0.71
CA SER A 257 -2.50 5.63 0.74
C SER A 257 -1.63 5.56 -0.53
N VAL A 258 -1.39 4.35 -1.05
CA VAL A 258 -0.60 4.15 -2.29
C VAL A 258 -1.38 4.67 -3.49
N VAL A 259 -2.67 4.33 -3.56
CA VAL A 259 -3.57 4.81 -4.61
C VAL A 259 -3.64 6.33 -4.62
N ALA A 260 -3.72 6.97 -3.45
CA ALA A 260 -3.75 8.42 -3.34
C ALA A 260 -2.48 9.06 -3.92
N ILE A 261 -1.29 8.57 -3.53
CA ILE A 261 -0.01 9.08 -4.05
C ILE A 261 0.12 8.83 -5.55
N LEU A 262 -0.22 7.64 -6.05
CA LEU A 262 -0.19 7.32 -7.47
C LEU A 262 -1.17 8.18 -8.28
N SER A 263 -2.36 8.47 -7.73
CA SER A 263 -3.33 9.36 -8.36
C SER A 263 -2.81 10.79 -8.50
N ALA A 264 -2.12 11.28 -7.47
CA ALA A 264 -1.45 12.58 -7.51
C ALA A 264 -0.36 12.59 -8.58
N GLU A 265 0.55 11.63 -8.57
CA GLU A 265 1.61 11.54 -9.57
C GLU A 265 1.08 11.44 -11.01
N LEU A 266 -0.01 10.70 -11.25
CA LEU A 266 -0.66 10.62 -12.56
C LEU A 266 -1.13 12.00 -13.05
N VAL A 267 -1.76 12.78 -12.17
CA VAL A 267 -2.21 14.14 -12.49
C VAL A 267 -1.01 15.05 -12.76
N LEU A 268 0.01 15.01 -11.89
CA LEU A 268 1.21 15.83 -12.01
C LEU A 268 1.97 15.53 -13.30
N LEU A 269 2.20 14.26 -13.63
CA LEU A 269 2.84 13.83 -14.87
C LEU A 269 2.05 14.24 -16.11
N ARG A 270 0.71 14.10 -16.09
CA ARG A 270 -0.15 14.52 -17.19
C ARG A 270 -0.10 16.02 -17.43
N VAL A 271 -0.15 16.81 -16.36
CA VAL A 271 -0.02 18.27 -16.45
C VAL A 271 1.36 18.63 -17.00
N ASN A 272 2.40 17.98 -16.49
CA ASN A 272 3.76 18.19 -16.96
C ASN A 272 3.87 17.92 -18.47
N LEU A 273 3.40 16.77 -18.96
CA LEU A 273 3.47 16.38 -20.38
C LEU A 273 2.72 17.30 -21.35
N ARG A 274 1.74 18.09 -20.89
CA ARG A 274 0.98 19.02 -21.74
C ARG A 274 1.75 20.29 -22.13
N SER A 275 2.90 20.55 -21.52
CA SER A 275 3.72 21.71 -21.85
C SER A 275 4.36 21.54 -23.23
N GLN A 276 4.02 22.42 -24.19
CA GLN A 276 4.32 22.26 -25.62
C GLN A 276 5.80 22.35 -26.03
N ARG A 277 6.73 22.61 -25.10
CA ARG A 277 8.15 22.80 -25.39
C ARG A 277 9.03 22.03 -24.42
N LYS A 278 9.12 20.71 -24.61
CA LYS A 278 9.95 19.85 -23.78
C LYS A 278 11.03 19.15 -24.58
N PRO A 279 12.25 19.01 -24.03
CA PRO A 279 13.27 18.18 -24.66
C PRO A 279 12.77 16.72 -24.73
N LEU A 280 13.07 16.03 -25.82
CA LEU A 280 12.63 14.64 -26.07
C LEU A 280 12.91 13.71 -24.87
N PRO A 281 14.09 13.74 -24.22
CA PRO A 281 14.35 12.90 -23.05
C PRO A 281 13.39 13.14 -21.88
N ALA A 282 13.00 14.40 -21.62
CA ALA A 282 12.03 14.71 -20.56
C ALA A 282 10.64 14.16 -20.89
N GLN A 283 10.23 14.19 -22.17
CA GLN A 283 8.97 13.62 -22.62
C GLN A 283 8.95 12.11 -22.43
N VAL A 284 10.02 11.42 -22.83
CA VAL A 284 10.16 9.96 -22.65
C VAL A 284 10.02 9.59 -21.18
N LEU A 285 10.76 10.25 -20.28
CA LEU A 285 10.66 9.98 -18.84
C LEU A 285 9.26 10.27 -18.28
N GLY A 286 8.62 11.36 -18.72
CA GLY A 286 7.26 11.68 -18.29
C GLY A 286 6.23 10.65 -18.74
N ILE A 287 6.35 10.14 -19.97
CA ILE A 287 5.49 9.07 -20.51
C ILE A 287 5.76 7.76 -19.76
N SER A 288 7.02 7.40 -19.56
CA SER A 288 7.40 6.20 -18.78
C SER A 288 6.84 6.26 -17.36
N GLY A 289 6.94 7.42 -16.70
CA GLY A 289 6.35 7.65 -15.38
C GLY A 289 4.84 7.48 -15.39
N LEU A 290 4.15 8.01 -16.41
CA LEU A 290 2.70 7.90 -16.56
C LEU A 290 2.26 6.44 -16.76
N VAL A 291 2.94 5.70 -17.63
CA VAL A 291 2.68 4.27 -17.87
C VAL A 291 2.91 3.47 -16.60
N LEU A 292 4.00 3.72 -15.89
CA LEU A 292 4.31 3.05 -14.63
C LEU A 292 3.27 3.35 -13.55
N ALA A 293 2.82 4.61 -13.43
CA ALA A 293 1.76 5.01 -12.51
C ALA A 293 0.46 4.25 -12.79
N CYS A 294 0.04 4.18 -14.06
CA CYS A 294 -1.15 3.44 -14.47
C CYS A 294 -1.03 1.94 -14.19
N ALA A 295 0.13 1.33 -14.46
CA ALA A 295 0.38 -0.08 -14.18
C ALA A 295 0.32 -0.37 -12.67
N MET A 296 1.01 0.44 -11.85
CA MET A 296 1.00 0.30 -10.39
C MET A 296 -0.40 0.52 -9.80
N LEU A 297 -1.16 1.49 -10.32
CA LEU A 297 -2.53 1.74 -9.91
C LEU A 297 -3.44 0.56 -10.25
N THR A 298 -3.27 -0.04 -11.43
CA THR A 298 -4.04 -1.21 -11.86
C THR A 298 -3.75 -2.41 -10.96
N LEU A 299 -2.47 -2.65 -10.64
CA LEU A 299 -2.07 -3.69 -9.69
C LEU A 299 -2.63 -3.43 -8.29
N ALA A 300 -2.58 -2.19 -7.80
CA ALA A 300 -3.15 -1.81 -6.52
C ALA A 300 -4.68 -2.01 -6.48
N CYS A 301 -5.41 -1.56 -7.50
CA CYS A 301 -6.86 -1.77 -7.57
C CYS A 301 -7.22 -3.27 -7.66
N GLY A 302 -6.46 -4.04 -8.43
CA GLY A 302 -6.59 -5.50 -8.49
C GLY A 302 -6.38 -6.12 -7.11
N ASP A 303 -5.27 -5.79 -6.46
CA ASP A 303 -4.94 -6.28 -5.13
C ASP A 303 -6.04 -5.97 -4.09
N MET A 304 -6.58 -4.74 -4.10
CA MET A 304 -7.69 -4.35 -3.24
C MET A 304 -8.97 -5.13 -3.56
N HIS A 305 -9.25 -5.42 -4.83
CA HIS A 305 -10.37 -6.26 -5.24
C HIS A 305 -10.24 -7.68 -4.68
N TYR A 306 -9.08 -8.32 -4.86
CA TYR A 306 -8.81 -9.66 -4.34
C TYR A 306 -8.82 -9.68 -2.79
N THR A 307 -8.27 -8.64 -2.16
CA THR A 307 -8.26 -8.45 -0.71
C THR A 307 -9.67 -8.36 -0.15
N ALA A 308 -10.50 -7.47 -0.69
CA ALA A 308 -11.90 -7.32 -0.30
C ALA A 308 -12.70 -8.61 -0.54
N ARG A 309 -12.43 -9.32 -1.63
CA ARG A 309 -13.18 -10.51 -2.01
C ARG A 309 -12.85 -11.73 -1.15
N TYR A 310 -11.60 -11.97 -0.81
CA TYR A 310 -11.17 -13.24 -0.22
C TYR A 310 -10.76 -13.15 1.25
N PHE A 311 -10.47 -11.95 1.73
CA PHE A 311 -9.81 -11.79 3.03
C PHE A 311 -10.56 -10.90 4.01
N HIS A 312 -11.66 -10.27 3.59
CA HIS A 312 -12.45 -9.38 4.42
C HIS A 312 -13.93 -9.69 4.46
N GLU A 313 -14.51 -9.49 5.63
CA GLU A 313 -15.95 -9.30 5.72
C GLU A 313 -16.37 -7.99 5.03
N ARG A 314 -17.62 -7.95 4.57
CA ARG A 314 -18.17 -6.78 3.85
C ARG A 314 -18.13 -5.50 4.70
N THR A 315 -18.43 -5.62 5.98
CA THR A 315 -18.43 -4.51 6.95
C THR A 315 -17.02 -3.93 7.12
N GLU A 316 -16.02 -4.79 7.33
CA GLU A 316 -14.61 -4.40 7.43
C GLU A 316 -14.08 -3.76 6.14
N THR A 317 -14.50 -4.31 5.00
CA THR A 317 -14.16 -3.79 3.67
C THR A 317 -14.66 -2.36 3.50
N ILE A 318 -15.95 -2.14 3.81
CA ILE A 318 -16.59 -0.82 3.70
C ILE A 318 -15.95 0.16 4.68
N LEU A 319 -15.72 -0.25 5.92
CA LEU A 319 -15.11 0.61 6.94
C LEU A 319 -13.68 0.99 6.54
N GLY A 320 -12.87 0.03 6.09
CA GLY A 320 -11.50 0.27 5.62
C GLY A 320 -11.47 1.22 4.42
N ALA A 321 -12.40 1.06 3.48
CA ALA A 321 -12.53 1.95 2.33
C ALA A 321 -12.93 3.38 2.73
N LEU A 322 -13.91 3.54 3.62
CA LEU A 322 -14.34 4.85 4.12
C LEU A 322 -13.21 5.55 4.88
N LEU A 323 -12.52 4.83 5.77
CA LEU A 323 -11.37 5.37 6.50
C LEU A 323 -10.24 5.76 5.54
N GLY A 324 -9.94 4.93 4.53
CA GLY A 324 -8.92 5.23 3.53
C GLY A 324 -9.28 6.43 2.65
N LEU A 325 -10.56 6.58 2.32
CA LEU A 325 -11.08 7.73 1.59
C LEU A 325 -10.89 9.03 2.38
N LEU A 326 -11.30 9.03 3.66
CA LEU A 326 -11.20 10.18 4.55
C LEU A 326 -9.76 10.55 4.89
N ALA A 327 -8.91 9.55 5.17
CA ALA A 327 -7.54 9.78 5.61
C ALA A 327 -6.58 10.15 4.47
N PHE A 328 -6.81 9.64 3.26
CA PHE A 328 -5.85 9.78 2.15
C PHE A 328 -6.45 10.40 0.90
N GLN A 329 -7.55 9.85 0.37
CA GLN A 329 -8.07 10.28 -0.94
C GLN A 329 -8.59 11.72 -0.90
N ILE A 330 -9.41 12.07 0.09
CA ILE A 330 -9.98 13.41 0.22
C ILE A 330 -8.89 14.46 0.48
N PRO A 331 -7.96 14.29 1.43
CA PRO A 331 -6.88 15.25 1.64
C PRO A 331 -5.99 15.45 0.42
N VAL A 332 -5.61 14.37 -0.28
CA VAL A 332 -4.77 14.46 -1.48
C VAL A 332 -5.55 15.10 -2.64
N ALA A 333 -6.81 14.74 -2.84
CA ALA A 333 -7.66 15.39 -3.84
C ALA A 333 -7.82 16.88 -3.55
N TRP A 334 -8.10 17.24 -2.29
CA TRP A 334 -8.22 18.64 -1.87
C TRP A 334 -6.91 19.41 -2.12
N TRP A 335 -5.75 18.83 -1.78
CA TRP A 335 -4.45 19.41 -2.07
C TRP A 335 -4.22 19.61 -3.58
N LEU A 336 -4.55 18.63 -4.42
CA LEU A 336 -4.41 18.75 -5.88
C LEU A 336 -5.35 19.81 -6.48
N LEU A 337 -6.55 19.98 -5.91
CA LEU A 337 -7.54 20.94 -6.40
C LEU A 337 -7.26 22.37 -5.96
N HIS A 338 -6.80 22.55 -4.71
CA HIS A 338 -6.67 23.87 -4.08
C HIS A 338 -5.21 24.30 -3.90
N GLY A 339 -4.31 23.36 -3.59
CA GLY A 339 -2.88 23.63 -3.44
C GLY A 339 -2.15 23.78 -4.77
N PHE A 340 -2.63 23.11 -5.82
CA PHE A 340 -2.03 23.16 -7.15
C PHE A 340 -2.53 24.35 -7.98
N THR A 341 -2.20 25.58 -7.57
CA THR A 341 -2.33 26.71 -8.49
C THR A 341 -1.02 26.87 -9.28
N ILE A 342 -1.03 26.47 -10.55
CA ILE A 342 0.01 26.86 -11.50
C ILE A 342 -0.29 28.32 -11.88
N PRO A 343 0.58 29.30 -11.56
CA PRO A 343 0.34 30.68 -11.94
C PRO A 343 0.36 30.80 -13.46
N SER A 344 -0.78 31.10 -14.07
CA SER A 344 -0.95 31.28 -15.53
C SER A 344 -0.34 32.58 -16.10
N ARG A 345 0.59 33.25 -15.40
CA ARG A 345 1.13 34.56 -15.81
C ARG A 345 2.54 34.45 -16.41
N LEU A 346 2.54 34.05 -17.68
CA LEU A 346 3.40 34.63 -18.73
C LEU A 346 2.52 34.99 -19.95
N ARG A 347 1.30 35.52 -19.71
CA ARG A 347 0.72 36.42 -20.70
C ARG A 347 1.57 37.68 -20.66
N SER A 348 2.46 37.77 -21.63
CA SER A 348 3.12 38.98 -22.09
C SER A 348 2.25 40.19 -21.77
N THR A 349 2.71 41.01 -20.83
CA THR A 349 2.49 42.44 -20.95
C THR A 349 2.98 42.82 -22.35
N PRO A 350 2.11 43.42 -23.19
CA PRO A 350 2.44 43.77 -24.57
C PRO A 350 3.63 44.72 -24.66
#